data_AF-A0A2D9JCN6-F1
#
_entry.id   AF-A0A2D9JCN6-F1
#
_cell.length_a   1.000
_cell.length_b   1.000
_cell.length_c   1.000
_cell.angle_alpha   90.00
_cell.angle_beta   90.00
_cell.angle_gamma   90.00
#
_symmetry.space_group_name_H-M   'P 1'
#
loop_
_entity.id
_entity.type
_entity.pdbx_description
1 polymer ?
#
loop_
_entity_poly.entity_id
_entity_poly.type
_entity_poly.pdbx_seq_one_letter_code
_entity_poly.pdbx_strand_id
1 'polypeptide(L)' 'APYWSKRLGINPLVGQQASRRGGMVRCEVDKDRVYLTGNAVTVLEGRLKISVAALSGEEARS' A
#
# COMPACT_ATOMS: atom_id res chain seq x y z
N ALA A 1 12.88 0.99 0.75
CA ALA A 1 13.74 1.81 1.64
C ALA A 1 14.99 1.06 2.12
N PRO A 2 14.93 -0.17 2.69
CA PRO A 2 16.11 -0.79 3.33
C PRO A 2 17.31 -0.96 2.40
N TYR A 3 17.07 -1.43 1.17
CA TYR A 3 18.11 -1.57 0.16
C TYR A 3 18.83 -0.25 -0.15
N TRP A 4 18.06 0.81 -0.45
CA TRP A 4 18.63 2.11 -0.79
C TRP A 4 19.24 2.82 0.41
N SER A 5 18.66 2.68 1.60
CA SER A 5 19.22 3.23 2.82
C SER A 5 20.61 2.64 3.11
N LYS A 6 20.75 1.32 3.00
CA LYS A 6 22.05 0.64 3.13
C LYS A 6 23.06 1.07 2.05
N ARG A 7 22.62 1.21 0.80
CA ARG A 7 23.50 1.55 -0.33
C ARG A 7 23.93 3.02 -0.33
N LEU A 8 23.04 3.93 0.07
CA LEU A 8 23.28 5.37 0.04
C LEU A 8 23.79 5.91 1.39
N GLY A 9 23.65 5.15 2.48
CA GLY A 9 23.96 5.63 3.83
C GLY A 9 22.99 6.69 4.34
N ILE A 10 21.77 6.72 3.80
CA ILE A 10 20.77 7.78 4.07
C ILE A 10 19.53 7.17 4.73
N ASN A 11 19.14 7.72 5.88
CA ASN A 11 17.89 7.44 6.57
C ASN A 11 17.52 8.66 7.43
N PRO A 12 16.33 9.29 7.28
CA PRO A 12 15.27 8.96 6.33
C PRO A 12 15.62 9.33 4.88
N LEU A 13 14.91 8.74 3.91
CA LEU A 13 15.12 8.99 2.48
C LEU A 13 13.81 9.27 1.74
N VAL A 14 13.90 9.99 0.62
CA VAL A 14 12.75 10.28 -0.24
C VAL A 14 12.91 9.55 -1.57
N GLY A 15 11.89 8.78 -1.96
CA GLY A 15 11.82 8.11 -3.26
C GLY A 15 10.86 8.81 -4.21
N GLN A 16 11.23 8.90 -5.48
CA GLN A 16 10.34 9.31 -6.57
C GLN A 16 9.76 8.08 -7.27
N GLN A 17 8.44 8.00 -7.40
CA GLN A 17 7.77 6.97 -8.18
C GLN A 17 7.81 7.36 -9.66
N ALA A 18 8.81 6.82 -10.39
CA ALA A 18 9.12 7.14 -11.79
C ALA A 18 8.10 6.61 -12.84
N SER A 19 6.84 6.43 -12.44
CA SER A 19 5.74 6.03 -13.34
C SER A 19 4.96 7.25 -13.85
N ARG A 20 4.08 7.06 -14.85
CA ARG A 20 3.16 8.13 -15.30
C ARG A 20 2.28 8.71 -14.18
N ARG A 21 1.94 7.91 -13.16
CA ARG A 21 1.20 8.40 -11.98
C ARG A 21 2.01 9.35 -11.11
N GLY A 22 3.34 9.32 -11.19
CA GLY A 22 4.24 10.08 -10.34
C GLY A 22 4.12 9.71 -8.86
N GLY A 23 4.58 10.62 -8.01
CA GLY A 23 4.47 10.55 -6.55
C GLY A 23 5.84 10.61 -5.86
N MET A 24 5.88 11.29 -4.72
CA MET A 24 7.02 11.29 -3.81
C MET A 24 6.62 10.54 -2.53
N VAL A 25 7.46 9.62 -2.09
CA VAL A 25 7.25 8.83 -0.87
C VAL A 25 8.44 9.04 0.06
N ARG A 26 8.17 9.57 1.26
CA ARG A 26 9.19 9.62 2.33
C ARG A 26 9.20 8.26 3.01
N CYS A 27 10.40 7.75 3.25
CA CYS A 27 10.61 6.47 3.89
C CYS A 27 11.58 6.62 5.06
N GLU A 28 11.26 5.97 6.17
CA GLU A 28 12.15 5.81 7.31
C GLU A 28 12.26 4.32 7.63
N VAL A 29 13.49 3.82 7.74
CA VAL A 29 13.75 2.45 8.17
C VAL A 29 13.96 2.45 9.67
N ASP A 30 13.12 1.71 10.39
CA ASP A 30 13.21 1.50 11.83
C ASP A 30 13.22 0.00 12.11
N LYS A 31 14.41 -0.54 12.38
CA LYS A 31 14.66 -1.97 12.64
C LYS A 31 14.05 -2.87 11.54
N ASP A 32 12.97 -3.58 11.88
CA ASP A 32 12.26 -4.54 11.04
C ASP A 32 11.11 -3.90 10.23
N ARG A 33 10.89 -2.59 10.37
CA ARG A 33 9.78 -1.85 9.76
C ARG A 33 10.25 -0.70 8.88
N VAL A 34 9.35 -0.29 7.98
CA VAL A 34 9.50 0.90 7.16
C VAL A 34 8.26 1.76 7.30
N TYR A 35 8.44 2.99 7.77
CA TYR A 35 7.37 3.99 7.78
C TYR A 35 7.33 4.70 6.42
N LEU A 36 6.14 4.78 5.83
CA LEU A 36 5.91 5.49 4.57
C LEU A 36 5.01 6.68 4.83
N THR A 37 5.47 7.86 4.41
CA THR A 37 4.71 9.12 4.53
C THR A 37 4.57 9.75 3.16
N GLY A 38 3.34 10.13 2.82
CA GLY A 38 3.00 10.75 1.55
C GLY A 38 1.59 11.33 1.59
N ASN A 39 1.21 12.00 0.50
CA ASN A 39 -0.14 12.51 0.35
C ASN A 39 -1.06 11.37 -0.12
N ALA A 40 -2.25 11.28 0.47
CA ALA A 40 -3.30 10.38 0.03
C ALA A 40 -4.53 11.20 -0.35
N VAL A 41 -5.25 10.75 -1.39
CA VAL A 41 -6.51 11.34 -1.83
C VAL A 41 -7.54 10.22 -1.98
N THR A 42 -8.74 10.44 -1.48
CA THR A 42 -9.86 9.50 -1.67
C THR A 42 -10.33 9.59 -3.11
N VAL A 43 -10.18 8.50 -3.86
CA VAL A 43 -10.63 8.42 -5.27
C VAL A 43 -12.01 7.78 -5.39
N LEU A 44 -12.40 6.94 -4.43
CA LEU A 44 -13.67 6.23 -4.38
C LEU A 44 -13.99 5.92 -2.93
N GLU A 45 -15.27 6.03 -2.59
CA GLU A 45 -15.84 5.54 -1.35
C GLU A 45 -17.05 4.67 -1.68
N GLY A 46 -17.24 3.58 -0.94
CA GLY A 46 -18.32 2.64 -1.20
C GLY A 46 -18.53 1.63 -0.08
N ARG A 47 -19.62 0.87 -0.18
CA ARG A 47 -19.95 -0.21 0.77
C ARG A 47 -19.86 -1.56 0.05
N LEU A 48 -19.03 -2.44 0.59
CA LEU A 48 -18.98 -3.83 0.11
C LEU A 48 -20.21 -4.58 0.62
N LYS A 49 -21.01 -5.12 -0.30
CA LYS A 49 -22.09 -6.05 0.04
C LYS A 49 -21.56 -7.47 -0.09
N ILE A 50 -21.76 -8.29 0.94
CA ILE A 50 -21.42 -9.71 0.90
C ILE A 50 -22.73 -10.47 0.71
N SER A 51 -22.75 -11.38 -0.27
CA SER A 51 -23.81 -12.39 -0.36
C SER A 51 -23.49 -13.52 0.61
N VAL A 52 -24.44 -13.85 1.49
CA VAL A 52 -24.29 -14.98 2.42
C VAL A 52 -24.33 -16.32 1.68
N ALA A 53 -24.88 -16.37 0.46
CA ALA A 53 -24.99 -17.58 -0.36
C ALA A 53 -23.63 -18.14 -0.83
N ALA A 54 -22.56 -17.35 -0.79
CA ALA A 54 -21.20 -17.83 -1.14
C ALA A 54 -20.40 -18.31 0.08
N LEU A 55 -20.91 -18.09 1.29
CA LEU A 55 -20.27 -18.48 2.56
C LEU A 55 -20.93 -19.71 3.20
N SER A 56 -22.22 -19.95 2.92
CA SER A 56 -22.78 -21.29 3.01
C SER A 56 -22.39 -22.04 1.74
N GLY A 57 -21.80 -23.23 1.84
CA GLY A 57 -21.51 -24.10 0.71
C GLY A 57 -22.77 -24.66 0.04
N GLU A 58 -23.75 -23.82 -0.27
CA GLU A 58 -24.91 -24.15 -1.09
C GLU A 58 -24.60 -23.88 -2.57
N GLU A 59 -23.70 -24.69 -3.12
CA GLU A 59 -23.91 -25.18 -4.47
C GLU A 59 -25.16 -26.07 -4.45
N ALA A 60 -26.36 -25.50 -4.59
CA ALA A 60 -27.54 -26.26 -5.01
C ALA A 60 -28.78 -25.38 -5.27
N ARG A 61 -29.17 -25.34 -6.56
CA ARG A 61 -30.55 -25.14 -7.09
C ARG A 61 -31.09 -23.71 -6.95
N SER A 62 -31.49 -23.00 -8.00
CA SER A 62 -32.12 -23.36 -9.28
C SER A 62 -31.74 -22.37 -10.37
#